data_AF-A0A9E2JLD8-F1
#
_entry.id   AF-A0A9E2JLD8-F1
#
_cell.length_a   1.000
_cell.length_b   1.000
_cell.length_c   1.000
_cell.angle_alpha   90.00
_cell.angle_beta   90.00
_cell.angle_gamma   90.00
#
_symmetry.space_group_name_H-M   'P 1'
#
loop_
_entity.id
_entity.type
_entity.pdbx_description
1 polymer ?
#
loop_
_entity_poly.entity_id
_entity_poly.type
_entity_poly.pdbx_seq_one_letter_code
_entity_poly.pdbx_strand_id
1 'polypeptide(L)'
;MAGELKIDKEKNLKAEIVKQMVTLSTSGFGLVAALAWNSVIQEFVNSYVKKWLPEGSGIISLLIYAVIVTALAVFVTLQLSRLSDKLQK
;
A
#
# COMPACT_ATOMS: atom_id res chain seq x y z
N MET A 1 21.36 15.72 38.56
CA MET A 1 20.79 14.35 38.71
C MET A 1 19.26 14.28 38.65
N ALA A 2 18.48 14.75 39.64
CA ALA A 2 17.00 14.55 39.61
C ALA A 2 16.25 15.33 38.51
N GLY A 3 16.75 16.50 38.10
CA GLY A 3 16.19 17.29 36.98
C GLY A 3 16.47 16.70 35.60
N GLU A 4 17.63 16.06 35.43
CA GLU A 4 18.06 15.46 34.15
C GLU A 4 17.21 14.21 33.84
N LEU A 5 16.93 13.39 34.85
CA LEU A 5 16.06 12.21 34.75
C LEU A 5 14.61 12.54 34.30
N LYS A 6 14.09 13.73 34.62
CA LYS A 6 12.74 14.15 34.19
C LYS A 6 12.70 14.54 32.71
N ILE A 7 13.70 15.29 32.26
CA ILE A 7 13.78 15.76 30.86
C ILE A 7 13.95 14.59 29.89
N ASP A 8 14.77 13.58 30.24
CA ASP A 8 14.91 12.38 29.43
C ASP A 8 13.62 11.56 29.34
N LYS A 9 12.86 11.45 30.44
CA LYS A 9 11.58 10.72 30.46
C LYS A 9 10.52 11.39 29.59
N GLU A 10 10.42 12.72 29.64
CA GLU A 10 9.47 13.49 28.82
C GLU A 10 9.82 13.44 27.32
N LYS A 11 11.11 13.51 26.97
CA LYS A 11 11.57 13.36 25.57
C LYS A 11 11.23 11.97 25.02
N ASN A 12 11.47 10.91 25.81
CA ASN A 12 11.13 9.54 25.43
C ASN A 12 9.61 9.35 25.26
N LEU A 13 8.80 9.92 26.14
CA LEU A 13 7.34 9.85 26.02
C LEU A 13 6.84 10.53 24.74
N LYS A 14 7.34 11.73 24.43
CA LYS A 14 6.96 12.45 23.19
C LYS A 14 7.37 11.66 21.94
N ALA A 15 8.55 11.07 21.95
CA ALA A 15 9.02 10.23 20.84
C ALA A 15 8.13 8.99 20.63
N GLU A 16 7.72 8.32 21.71
CA GLU A 16 6.84 7.15 21.64
C GLU A 16 5.45 7.52 21.12
N ILE A 17 4.88 8.65 21.54
CA ILE A 17 3.61 9.16 21.03
C ILE A 17 3.69 9.43 19.52
N VAL A 18 4.75 10.12 19.06
CA VAL A 18 4.95 10.40 17.64
C VAL A 18 5.10 9.10 16.84
N LYS A 19 5.84 8.13 17.36
CA LYS A 19 6.00 6.81 16.74
C LYS A 19 4.67 6.07 16.60
N GLN A 20 3.81 6.11 17.63
CA GLN A 20 2.47 5.53 17.58
C GLN A 20 1.58 6.25 16.57
N MET A 21 1.62 7.59 16.54
CA MET A 21 0.88 8.37 15.54
C MET A 21 1.30 8.02 14.11
N VAL A 22 2.61 7.95 13.85
CA VAL A 22 3.13 7.53 12.53
C VAL A 22 2.64 6.14 12.18
N THR A 23 2.74 5.18 13.11
CA THR A 23 2.29 3.80 12.87
C THR A 23 0.80 3.73 12.54
N LEU A 24 -0.04 4.42 13.32
CA LEU A 24 -1.50 4.47 13.11
C LEU A 24 -1.85 5.14 11.78
N SER A 25 -1.25 6.30 11.49
CA SER A 25 -1.49 7.03 10.25
C SER A 25 -1.02 6.24 9.02
N THR A 26 0.20 5.69 9.03
CA THR A 26 0.72 4.89 7.92
C THR A 26 -0.11 3.63 7.70
N SER A 27 -0.57 2.96 8.76
CA SER A 27 -1.44 1.78 8.65
C SER A 27 -2.80 2.15 8.06
N GLY A 28 -3.42 3.22 8.55
CA GLY A 28 -4.70 3.72 8.04
C GLY A 28 -4.61 4.14 6.57
N PHE A 29 -3.59 4.90 6.19
CA PHE A 29 -3.36 5.28 4.80
C PHE A 29 -3.00 4.10 3.91
N GLY A 30 -2.28 3.09 4.43
CA GLY A 30 -2.02 1.84 3.71
C GLY A 30 -3.32 1.13 3.32
N LEU A 31 -4.29 1.05 4.22
CA LEU A 31 -5.61 0.49 3.93
C LEU A 31 -6.36 1.31 2.87
N VAL A 32 -6.41 2.63 3.03
CA VAL A 32 -7.06 3.53 2.06
C VAL A 32 -6.42 3.41 0.67
N ALA A 33 -5.08 3.36 0.62
CA ALA A 33 -4.34 3.21 -0.63
C ALA A 33 -4.64 1.85 -1.30
N ALA A 34 -4.69 0.75 -0.53
CA ALA A 34 -5.05 -0.56 -1.06
C ALA A 34 -6.47 -0.56 -1.67
N LEU A 35 -7.44 0.06 -0.99
CA LEU A 35 -8.81 0.20 -1.48
C LEU A 35 -8.88 1.07 -2.74
N ALA A 36 -8.15 2.19 -2.77
CA ALA A 36 -8.12 3.08 -3.93
C ALA A 36 -7.54 2.38 -5.18
N TRP A 37 -6.42 1.66 -5.03
CA TRP A 37 -5.82 0.90 -6.13
C TRP A 37 -6.74 -0.20 -6.65
N ASN A 38 -7.41 -0.93 -5.76
CA ASN A 38 -8.41 -1.93 -6.14
C ASN A 38 -9.51 -1.31 -7.02
N SER A 39 -10.10 -0.20 -6.58
CA SER A 39 -11.14 0.51 -7.34
C SER A 39 -10.63 1.02 -8.69
N VAL A 40 -9.43 1.59 -8.75
CA VAL A 40 -8.83 2.08 -10.00
C VAL A 40 -8.65 0.95 -11.01
N ILE A 41 -8.14 -0.20 -10.58
CA ILE A 41 -7.92 -1.33 -11.49
C ILE A 41 -9.26 -1.89 -11.98
N GLN A 42 -10.26 -2.01 -11.10
CA GLN A 42 -11.60 -2.45 -11.51
C GLN A 42 -12.23 -1.51 -12.51
N GLU A 43 -12.21 -0.21 -12.24
CA GLU A 43 -12.77 0.81 -13.12
C GLU A 43 -12.04 0.84 -14.46
N PHE A 44 -10.71 0.73 -14.45
CA PHE A 44 -9.91 0.63 -15.67
C PHE A 44 -10.33 -0.57 -16.53
N VAL A 45 -10.46 -1.75 -15.94
CA VAL A 45 -10.90 -2.95 -16.67
C VAL A 45 -12.33 -2.78 -17.19
N ASN A 46 -13.23 -2.22 -16.39
CA ASN A 46 -14.62 -2.02 -16.78
C ASN A 46 -14.77 -0.98 -17.90
N SER A 47 -14.05 0.13 -17.82
CA SER A 47 -14.19 1.26 -18.73
C SER A 47 -13.38 1.11 -20.02
N TYR A 48 -12.24 0.41 -19.98
CA TYR A 48 -11.34 0.28 -21.13
C TYR A 48 -11.27 -1.12 -21.71
N VAL A 49 -11.32 -2.18 -20.89
CA VAL A 49 -11.16 -3.55 -21.39
C VAL A 49 -12.49 -4.15 -21.82
N LYS A 50 -13.56 -3.98 -21.02
CA LYS A 50 -14.89 -4.54 -21.37
C LYS A 50 -15.46 -3.99 -22.68
N LYS A 51 -15.14 -2.75 -23.06
CA LYS A 51 -15.58 -2.16 -24.34
C LYS A 51 -15.09 -2.91 -25.57
N TRP A 52 -14.00 -3.67 -25.44
CA TRP A 52 -13.43 -4.48 -26.51
C TRP A 52 -13.90 -5.94 -26.47
N LEU A 53 -14.74 -6.31 -25.50
CA LEU A 53 -15.24 -7.67 -25.33
C LEU A 53 -16.70 -7.79 -25.81
N PRO A 54 -17.09 -8.93 -26.41
CA PRO A 54 -18.49 -9.19 -26.77
C PRO A 54 -19.41 -9.20 -25.55
N GLU A 55 -20.65 -8.69 -25.73
CA GLU A 55 -21.69 -8.73 -24.70
C GLU A 55 -21.89 -10.17 -24.18
N GLY A 56 -21.84 -10.35 -22.85
CA GLY A 56 -21.91 -11.66 -22.18
C GLY A 56 -20.59 -12.17 -21.58
N SER A 57 -19.46 -11.50 -21.83
CA SER A 57 -18.12 -11.96 -21.38
C SER A 57 -17.72 -11.55 -19.95
N GLY A 58 -18.64 -11.58 -18.99
CA GLY A 58 -18.38 -11.14 -17.60
C GLY A 58 -17.18 -11.84 -16.94
N ILE A 59 -17.02 -13.15 -17.18
CA ILE A 59 -15.90 -13.95 -16.66
C ILE A 59 -14.56 -13.52 -17.26
N ILE A 60 -14.52 -13.18 -18.55
CA ILE A 60 -13.29 -12.76 -19.22
C ILE A 60 -12.78 -11.44 -18.63
N SER A 61 -13.69 -10.52 -18.30
CA SER A 61 -13.31 -9.27 -17.63
C SER A 61 -12.71 -9.50 -16.24
N LEU A 62 -13.23 -10.47 -15.48
CA LEU A 62 -12.69 -10.84 -14.16
C LEU A 62 -11.32 -11.52 -14.29
N LEU A 63 -11.12 -12.34 -15.32
CA LEU A 63 -9.82 -12.94 -15.62
C LEU A 63 -8.77 -11.87 -15.95
N ILE A 64 -9.12 -10.87 -16.77
CA ILE A 64 -8.19 -9.79 -17.10
C ILE A 64 -7.86 -8.95 -15.87
N TYR A 65 -8.87 -8.62 -15.06
CA TYR A 65 -8.66 -7.99 -13.77
C TYR A 65 -7.67 -8.76 -12.89
N ALA A 66 -7.87 -10.08 -12.73
CA ALA A 66 -6.98 -10.92 -11.93
C ALA A 66 -5.54 -10.91 -12.46
N VAL A 67 -5.35 -11.06 -13.78
CA VAL A 67 -4.03 -11.03 -14.42
C VAL A 67 -3.32 -9.70 -14.19
N ILE A 68 -4.03 -8.57 -14.34
CA ILE A 68 -3.47 -7.23 -14.14
C ILE A 68 -3.03 -7.04 -12.68
N VAL A 69 -3.88 -7.42 -11.72
CA VAL A 69 -3.55 -7.31 -10.30
C VAL A 69 -2.34 -8.16 -9.94
N THR A 70 -2.27 -9.41 -10.44
CA THR A 70 -1.11 -10.28 -10.20
C THR A 70 0.16 -9.72 -10.83
N ALA A 71 0.10 -9.21 -12.05
CA ALA A 71 1.26 -8.61 -12.71
C ALA A 71 1.77 -7.38 -11.95
N LEU A 72 0.86 -6.51 -11.48
CA LEU A 72 1.21 -5.35 -10.65
C LEU A 72 1.81 -5.78 -9.31
N ALA A 73 1.25 -6.79 -8.65
CA ALA A 73 1.78 -7.30 -7.39
C ALA A 73 3.21 -7.84 -7.55
N VAL A 74 3.46 -8.65 -8.60
CA VAL A 74 4.81 -9.15 -8.92
C VAL A 74 5.75 -7.99 -9.25
N PHE A 75 5.31 -7.02 -10.05
CA PHE A 75 6.14 -5.86 -10.39
C PHE A 75 6.54 -5.05 -9.14
N VAL A 76 5.58 -4.70 -8.29
CA VAL A 76 5.84 -3.92 -7.06
C VAL A 76 6.73 -4.70 -6.10
N THR A 77 6.47 -6.00 -5.90
CA THR A 77 7.29 -6.83 -5.00
C THR A 77 8.73 -6.97 -5.49
N LEU A 78 8.96 -7.14 -6.80
CA LEU A 78 10.30 -7.18 -7.37
C LEU A 78 11.03 -5.84 -7.21
N GLN A 79 10.35 -4.71 -7.39
CA GLN A 79 10.95 -3.40 -7.21
C GLN A 79 11.28 -3.11 -5.74
N LEU A 80 10.39 -3.49 -4.82
CA LEU A 80 10.64 -3.41 -3.37
C LEU A 80 11.81 -4.31 -2.97
N SER A 81 11.91 -5.54 -3.49
CA SER A 81 13.04 -6.43 -3.23
C SER A 81 14.37 -5.78 -3.63
N ARG A 82 14.44 -5.17 -4.81
CA ARG A 82 15.63 -4.46 -5.28
C ARG A 82 15.97 -3.23 -4.44
N LEU A 83 14.96 -2.53 -3.93
CA LEU A 83 15.16 -1.38 -3.05
C LEU A 83 15.71 -1.82 -1.70
N SER A 84 15.16 -2.89 -1.12
CA SER A 84 15.64 -3.49 0.12
C SER A 84 17.11 -3.92 0.01
N ASP A 85 17.48 -4.61 -1.08
CA ASP A 85 18.86 -5.02 -1.33
C ASP A 85 19.85 -3.84 -1.40
N LYS A 86 19.41 -2.67 -1.88
CA LYS A 86 20.23 -1.45 -1.93
C LYS A 86 20.39 -0.76 -0.58
N LEU A 87 19.39 -0.87 0.30
CA LEU A 87 19.41 -0.24 1.63
C LEU A 87 20.14 -1.11 2.67
N GLN A 88 20.22 -2.42 2.43
CA GLN A 88 20.91 -3.38 3.30
C GLN A 88 22.38 -3.62 2.90
N LYS A 89 22.84 -3.09 1.77
CA LYS A 89 24.25 -3.03 1.36
C LYS A 89 24.91 -1.74 1.84
#